data_AF-A0A4Q9W1N1-F1
#
_entry.id   AF-A0A4Q9W1N1-F1
#
_cell.length_a   1.000
_cell.length_b   1.000
_cell.length_c   1.000
_cell.angle_alpha   90.00
_cell.angle_beta   90.00
_cell.angle_gamma   90.00
#
_symmetry.space_group_name_H-M   'P 1'
#
loop_
_entity.id
_entity.type
_entity.pdbx_description
1 polymer ?
#
loop_
_entity_poly.entity_id
_entity_poly.type
_entity_poly.pdbx_seq_one_letter_code
_entity_poly.pdbx_strand_id
1 'polypeptide(L)'
;LMKNLHIEPVEAEKDDTDLALGVAQAVERGYTEITIYGATGGRLDHFMGVLQILQKPQYLHQSIKIKVIDQQNHIQLLNEGKYVINRDSTYPYISFIPLNDKTILTLQGFKYNLNQEHLNLGSTLTISNEVKDNEAIIRVEQGTVL
;
A
#
# COMPACT_ATOMS: atom_id res chain seq x y z
N LEU A 1 -29.04 -4.75 22.62
CA LEU A 1 -29.16 -5.64 21.44
C LEU A 1 -27.81 -6.32 21.22
N MET A 2 -27.62 -7.55 21.71
CA MET A 2 -26.49 -8.37 21.29
C MET A 2 -26.84 -8.95 19.91
N LYS A 3 -26.16 -8.47 18.86
CA LYS A 3 -26.21 -9.15 17.55
C LYS A 3 -25.48 -10.47 17.71
N ASN A 4 -26.13 -11.58 17.39
CA ASN A 4 -25.44 -12.86 17.18
C ASN A 4 -24.53 -12.68 15.97
N LEU A 5 -23.22 -12.62 16.22
CA LEU A 5 -22.20 -12.65 15.18
C LEU A 5 -22.09 -14.09 14.69
N HIS A 6 -22.30 -14.31 13.39
CA HIS A 6 -21.95 -15.57 12.77
C HIS A 6 -20.42 -15.57 12.59
N ILE A 7 -19.73 -16.37 13.40
CA ILE A 7 -18.27 -16.45 13.42
C ILE A 7 -17.87 -17.79 12.78
N GLU A 8 -17.05 -17.73 11.74
CA GLU A 8 -16.47 -18.89 11.06
C GLU A 8 -14.96 -18.92 11.38
N PRO A 9 -14.53 -19.55 12.49
CA PRO A 9 -13.12 -19.61 12.84
C PRO A 9 -12.37 -20.52 11.88
N VAL A 10 -11.11 -20.15 11.60
CA VAL A 10 -10.19 -20.94 10.77
C VAL A 10 -9.09 -21.53 11.66
N GLU A 11 -8.58 -22.71 11.29
CA GLU A 11 -7.48 -23.34 12.02
C GLU A 11 -6.16 -22.62 11.73
N ALA A 12 -5.37 -22.36 12.78
CA ALA A 12 -4.11 -21.63 12.70
C ALA A 12 -3.00 -22.38 11.92
N GLU A 13 -3.18 -23.66 11.59
CA GLU A 13 -2.17 -24.52 10.96
C GLU A 13 -2.16 -24.46 9.42
N LYS A 14 -3.01 -23.65 8.77
CA LYS A 14 -2.97 -23.52 7.31
C LYS A 14 -1.89 -22.54 6.85
N ASP A 15 -1.23 -22.90 5.74
CA ASP A 15 -0.05 -22.24 5.15
C ASP A 15 -0.20 -20.75 4.79
N ASP A 16 -1.41 -20.19 4.89
CA ASP A 16 -1.69 -18.76 4.71
C ASP A 16 -1.97 -18.12 6.07
N THR A 17 -1.24 -17.06 6.43
CA THR A 17 -1.54 -16.26 7.64
C THR A 17 -3.02 -15.86 7.67
N ASP A 18 -3.66 -15.82 8.84
CA ASP A 18 -5.08 -15.45 8.99
C ASP A 18 -5.47 -14.17 8.21
N LEU A 19 -4.54 -13.21 8.15
CA LEU A 19 -4.70 -11.98 7.38
C LEU A 19 -4.80 -12.23 5.86
N ALA A 20 -3.92 -13.07 5.31
CA ALA A 20 -3.92 -13.39 3.88
C ALA A 20 -5.24 -14.07 3.47
N LEU A 21 -5.75 -14.96 4.33
CA LEU A 21 -7.04 -15.61 4.11
C LEU A 21 -8.21 -14.61 4.17
N GLY A 22 -8.23 -13.72 5.17
CA GLY A 22 -9.26 -12.68 5.28
C GLY A 22 -9.29 -11.74 4.07
N VAL A 23 -8.13 -11.35 3.56
CA VAL A 23 -8.02 -10.54 2.32
C VAL A 23 -8.54 -11.34 1.11
N ALA A 24 -8.13 -12.61 0.97
CA ALA A 24 -8.57 -13.45 -0.14
C ALA A 24 -10.10 -13.62 -0.14
N GLN A 25 -10.71 -13.87 1.02
CA GLN A 25 -12.16 -13.96 1.17
C GLN A 25 -12.87 -12.65 0.83
N ALA A 26 -12.32 -11.51 1.21
CA ALA A 26 -12.89 -10.22 0.83
C ALA A 26 -12.87 -10.03 -0.70
N VAL A 27 -11.75 -10.36 -1.35
CA VAL A 27 -11.64 -10.30 -2.81
C VAL A 27 -12.61 -11.28 -3.48
N GLU A 28 -12.73 -12.52 -3.00
CA GLU A 28 -13.65 -13.52 -3.54
C GLU A 28 -15.12 -13.10 -3.42
N ARG A 29 -15.46 -12.36 -2.36
CA ARG A 29 -16.79 -11.74 -2.17
C ARG A 29 -17.03 -10.51 -3.06
N GLY A 30 -16.05 -10.12 -3.87
CA GLY A 30 -16.16 -9.01 -4.82
C GLY A 30 -15.80 -7.64 -4.26
N TYR A 31 -15.18 -7.56 -3.06
CA TYR A 31 -14.70 -6.29 -2.53
C TYR A 31 -13.42 -5.87 -3.25
N THR A 32 -13.38 -4.63 -3.73
CA THR A 32 -12.25 -4.05 -4.46
C THR A 32 -11.46 -3.02 -3.65
N GLU A 33 -11.97 -2.63 -2.48
CA GLU A 33 -11.30 -1.72 -1.55
C GLU A 33 -11.23 -2.39 -0.17
N ILE A 34 -10.02 -2.66 0.29
CA ILE A 34 -9.75 -3.42 1.52
C ILE A 34 -8.83 -2.57 2.40
N THR A 35 -9.24 -2.36 3.64
CA THR A 35 -8.45 -1.64 4.65
C THR A 35 -8.03 -2.61 5.75
N ILE A 36 -6.73 -2.72 5.97
CA ILE A 36 -6.13 -3.57 6.98
C ILE A 36 -5.68 -2.70 8.15
N TYR A 37 -6.11 -3.08 9.36
CA TYR A 37 -5.67 -2.49 10.62
C TYR A 37 -4.96 -3.55 11.47
N GLY A 38 -4.12 -3.12 12.42
CA GLY A 38 -3.45 -4.04 13.35
C GLY A 38 -2.37 -4.93 12.70
N ALA A 39 -1.90 -4.55 11.52
CA ALA A 39 -0.85 -5.26 10.77
C ALA A 39 0.58 -4.76 11.07
N THR A 40 0.74 -3.82 12.00
CA THR A 40 2.02 -3.22 12.41
C THR A 40 2.17 -3.25 13.94
N GLY A 41 3.34 -2.85 14.46
CA GLY A 41 3.58 -2.64 15.91
C GLY A 41 4.11 -3.83 16.71
N GLY A 42 4.41 -4.96 16.06
CA GLY A 42 4.97 -6.14 16.71
C GLY A 42 6.04 -6.82 15.87
N ARG A 43 5.80 -8.10 15.54
CA ARG A 43 6.69 -8.93 14.72
C ARG A 43 6.90 -8.33 13.32
N LEU A 44 8.15 -7.98 13.00
CA LEU A 44 8.50 -7.37 11.72
C LEU A 44 8.27 -8.32 10.54
N ASP A 45 8.46 -9.61 10.73
CA ASP A 45 8.20 -10.63 9.72
C ASP A 45 6.71 -10.70 9.35
N HIS A 46 5.79 -10.46 10.30
CA HIS A 46 4.36 -10.33 9.99
C HIS A 46 4.10 -9.12 9.10
N PHE A 47 4.69 -7.96 9.42
CA PHE A 47 4.58 -6.76 8.59
C PHE A 47 5.16 -6.98 7.20
N MET A 48 6.31 -7.65 7.08
CA MET A 48 6.89 -8.02 5.78
C MET A 48 5.97 -8.95 4.99
N GLY A 49 5.28 -9.89 5.67
CA GLY A 49 4.25 -10.72 5.07
C GLY A 49 3.07 -9.91 4.51
N VAL A 50 2.65 -8.84 5.20
CA VAL A 50 1.61 -7.92 4.70
C VAL A 50 2.04 -7.25 3.40
N LEU A 51 3.31 -6.84 3.29
CA LEU A 51 3.84 -6.28 2.05
C LEU A 51 3.83 -7.29 0.89
N GLN A 52 3.96 -8.60 1.18
CA GLN A 52 3.81 -9.64 0.16
C GLN A 52 2.35 -9.76 -0.31
N ILE A 53 1.38 -9.59 0.59
CA ILE A 53 -0.05 -9.56 0.24
C ILE A 53 -0.35 -8.43 -0.75
N LEU A 54 0.17 -7.22 -0.49
CA LEU A 54 -0.02 -6.06 -1.38
C LEU A 54 0.53 -6.29 -2.80
N GLN A 55 1.60 -7.10 -2.92
CA GLN A 55 2.27 -7.39 -4.18
C GLN A 55 1.67 -8.58 -4.95
N LYS A 56 0.65 -9.27 -4.43
CA LYS A 56 0.07 -10.44 -5.12
C LYS A 56 -0.42 -10.03 -6.53
N PRO A 57 0.09 -10.65 -7.61
CA PRO A 57 -0.26 -10.26 -8.97
C PRO A 57 -1.76 -10.25 -9.24
N GLN A 58 -2.52 -11.20 -8.67
CA GLN A 58 -3.97 -11.22 -8.84
C GLN A 58 -4.66 -9.94 -8.37
N TYR A 59 -4.19 -9.31 -7.29
CA TYR A 59 -4.78 -8.09 -6.75
C TYR A 59 -4.42 -6.88 -7.59
N LEU A 60 -3.21 -6.84 -8.15
CA LEU A 60 -2.78 -5.79 -9.08
C LEU A 60 -3.54 -5.87 -10.40
N HIS A 61 -3.68 -7.05 -10.99
CA HIS A 61 -4.41 -7.26 -12.25
C HIS A 61 -5.90 -6.94 -12.12
N GLN A 62 -6.50 -7.23 -10.98
CA GLN A 62 -7.91 -6.93 -10.69
C GLN A 62 -8.12 -5.50 -10.18
N SER A 63 -7.06 -4.68 -10.09
CA SER A 63 -7.11 -3.31 -9.55
C SER A 63 -7.72 -3.23 -8.14
N ILE A 64 -7.48 -4.26 -7.31
CA ILE A 64 -7.89 -4.27 -5.90
C ILE A 64 -7.02 -3.28 -5.14
N LYS A 65 -7.65 -2.30 -4.48
CA LYS A 65 -6.98 -1.33 -3.64
C LYS A 65 -6.91 -1.86 -2.22
N ILE A 66 -5.72 -2.24 -1.80
CA ILE A 66 -5.46 -2.67 -0.43
C ILE A 66 -4.60 -1.61 0.25
N LYS A 67 -5.07 -1.12 1.40
CA LYS A 67 -4.32 -0.18 2.22
C LYS A 67 -4.13 -0.71 3.63
N VAL A 68 -2.97 -0.45 4.20
CA VAL A 68 -2.65 -0.75 5.60
C VAL A 68 -2.61 0.56 6.35
N ILE A 69 -3.38 0.66 7.43
CA ILE A 69 -3.46 1.86 8.27
C ILE A 69 -3.12 1.47 9.70
N ASP A 70 -2.24 2.27 10.31
CA ASP A 70 -2.02 2.26 11.75
C ASP A 70 -2.15 3.68 12.33
N GLN A 71 -1.67 3.88 13.56
CA GLN A 71 -1.77 5.17 14.25
C GLN A 71 -1.04 6.32 13.55
N GLN A 72 -0.03 6.02 12.73
CA GLN A 72 0.88 7.01 12.14
C GLN A 72 1.16 6.79 10.65
N ASN A 73 0.76 5.65 10.10
CA ASN A 73 1.11 5.22 8.74
C ASN A 73 -0.13 4.91 7.91
N HIS A 74 -0.04 5.23 6.62
CA HIS A 74 -0.93 4.79 5.58
C HIS A 74 -0.06 4.25 4.44
N ILE A 75 -0.18 2.95 4.17
CA ILE A 75 0.67 2.23 3.21
C ILE A 75 -0.23 1.64 2.12
N GLN A 76 0.12 1.85 0.86
CA GLN A 76 -0.60 1.34 -0.29
C GLN A 76 0.35 1.13 -1.46
N LEU A 77 0.19 0.03 -2.20
CA LEU A 77 0.91 -0.16 -3.46
C LEU A 77 0.18 0.54 -4.61
N LEU A 78 0.91 1.33 -5.39
CA LEU A 78 0.42 2.02 -6.58
C LEU A 78 0.89 1.31 -7.85
N ASN A 79 -0.04 1.08 -8.77
CA ASN A 79 0.24 0.58 -10.12
C ASN A 79 0.52 1.74 -11.07
N GLU A 80 0.84 1.42 -12.33
CA GLU A 80 0.92 2.39 -13.41
C GLU A 80 -0.35 3.26 -13.48
N GLY A 81 -0.16 4.58 -13.51
CA GLY A 81 -1.28 5.51 -13.48
C GLY A 81 -0.96 6.88 -12.91
N LYS A 82 -1.98 7.73 -12.88
CA LYS A 82 -1.93 9.07 -12.29
C LYS A 82 -2.78 9.10 -11.02
N TYR A 83 -2.17 9.51 -9.93
CA TYR A 83 -2.79 9.68 -8.63
C TYR A 83 -2.67 11.13 -8.20
N VAL A 84 -3.68 11.61 -7.49
CA VAL A 84 -3.75 12.96 -6.96
C VAL A 84 -3.98 12.84 -5.47
N ILE A 85 -3.16 13.54 -4.70
CA ILE A 85 -3.25 13.57 -3.24
C ILE A 85 -3.28 15.01 -2.77
N ASN A 86 -4.02 15.25 -1.69
CA ASN A 86 -4.02 16.54 -1.01
C ASN A 86 -3.00 16.51 0.13
N ARG A 87 -2.48 17.67 0.47
CA ARG A 87 -1.66 17.84 1.67
C ARG A 87 -2.47 17.44 2.90
N ASP A 88 -1.93 16.52 3.70
CA ASP A 88 -2.54 16.07 4.94
C ASP A 88 -1.61 16.38 6.12
N SER A 89 -2.07 17.20 7.06
CA SER A 89 -1.28 17.55 8.26
C SER A 89 -1.09 16.37 9.21
N THR A 90 -1.95 15.35 9.14
CA THR A 90 -1.83 14.12 9.94
C THR A 90 -0.73 13.21 9.38
N TYR A 91 -0.47 13.27 8.07
CA TYR A 91 0.60 12.52 7.39
C TYR A 91 1.55 13.49 6.69
N PRO A 92 2.42 14.20 7.44
CA PRO A 92 3.27 15.23 6.86
C PRO A 92 4.34 14.68 5.89
N TYR A 93 4.68 13.39 6.01
CA TYR A 93 5.69 12.73 5.21
C TYR A 93 5.10 11.71 4.26
N ILE A 94 5.65 11.65 3.05
CA ILE A 94 5.30 10.69 2.01
C ILE A 94 6.58 10.08 1.47
N SER A 95 6.65 8.76 1.49
CA SER A 95 7.77 8.01 0.95
C SER A 95 7.31 7.19 -0.25
N PHE A 96 8.19 7.01 -1.23
CA PHE A 96 7.96 6.09 -2.35
C PHE A 96 9.05 5.03 -2.34
N ILE A 97 8.68 3.75 -2.33
CA ILE A 97 9.65 2.65 -2.25
C ILE A 97 9.48 1.74 -3.47
N PRO A 98 10.48 1.66 -4.37
CA PRO A 98 10.43 0.71 -5.48
C PRO A 98 10.54 -0.71 -4.93
N LEU A 99 9.66 -1.59 -5.39
CA LEU A 99 9.70 -3.03 -5.03
C LEU A 99 10.35 -3.89 -6.13
N ASN A 100 10.69 -3.26 -7.27
CA ASN A 100 11.42 -3.85 -8.38
C ASN A 100 12.17 -2.77 -9.18
N ASP A 101 13.10 -3.20 -10.04
CA ASP A 101 13.95 -2.34 -10.87
C ASP A 101 13.26 -1.80 -12.14
N LYS A 102 11.93 -1.79 -12.22
CA LYS A 102 11.19 -1.25 -13.38
C LYS A 102 10.49 0.07 -13.09
N THR A 103 10.63 0.58 -11.88
CA THR A 103 9.82 1.69 -11.38
C THR A 103 10.29 3.01 -11.97
N ILE A 104 9.42 3.67 -12.74
CA ILE A 104 9.67 5.03 -13.26
C ILE A 104 8.61 5.97 -12.68
N LEU A 105 9.06 7.05 -12.04
CA LEU A 105 8.19 7.93 -11.25
C LEU A 105 8.33 9.41 -11.63
N THR A 106 7.19 10.08 -11.77
CA THR A 106 7.09 11.54 -11.86
C THR A 106 6.33 12.06 -10.64
N LEU A 107 6.91 13.04 -9.94
CA LEU A 107 6.33 13.68 -8.75
C LEU A 107 6.20 15.18 -8.98
N GLN A 108 5.01 15.74 -8.80
CA GLN A 108 4.73 17.16 -8.94
C GLN A 108 3.98 17.69 -7.71
N GLY A 109 4.27 18.91 -7.26
CA GLY A 109 3.69 19.49 -6.04
C GLY A 109 4.36 19.01 -4.73
N PHE A 110 5.44 18.25 -4.84
CA PHE A 110 6.25 17.80 -3.71
C PHE A 110 7.40 18.78 -3.42
N LYS A 111 7.96 18.70 -2.22
CA LYS A 111 9.20 19.38 -1.84
C LYS A 111 10.36 18.95 -2.73
N TYR A 112 10.42 17.66 -3.05
CA TYR A 112 11.36 17.06 -3.99
C TYR A 112 10.59 16.46 -5.17
N ASN A 113 10.47 17.21 -6.27
CA ASN A 113 9.82 16.74 -7.49
C ASN A 113 10.75 15.81 -8.28
N LEU A 114 10.15 14.91 -9.05
CA LEU A 114 10.82 13.98 -9.96
C LEU A 114 10.19 14.08 -11.34
N ASN A 115 10.95 13.80 -12.38
CA ASN A 115 10.47 13.79 -13.75
C ASN A 115 10.95 12.54 -14.48
N GLN A 116 10.07 11.54 -14.61
CA GLN A 116 10.35 10.24 -15.22
C GLN A 116 11.64 9.61 -14.66
N GLU A 117 11.84 9.72 -13.35
CA GLU A 117 13.03 9.22 -12.68
C GLU A 117 12.96 7.70 -12.51
N HIS A 118 14.04 7.00 -12.83
CA HIS A 118 14.13 5.56 -12.63
C HIS A 118 14.54 5.25 -11.19
N LEU A 119 13.66 4.59 -10.42
CA LEU A 119 13.93 4.21 -9.04
C LEU A 119 14.48 2.79 -8.98
N ASN A 120 15.79 2.68 -8.76
CA ASN A 120 16.46 1.40 -8.57
C ASN A 120 16.06 0.77 -7.23
N LEU A 121 16.00 -0.57 -7.17
CA LEU A 121 15.80 -1.29 -5.92
C LEU A 121 16.89 -0.93 -4.90
N GLY A 122 16.49 -0.63 -3.67
CA GLY A 122 17.38 -0.18 -2.60
C GLY A 122 17.69 1.32 -2.61
N SER A 123 17.18 2.08 -3.59
CA SER A 123 17.25 3.54 -3.57
C SER A 123 16.48 4.11 -2.38
N THR A 124 17.07 5.09 -1.69
CA THR A 124 16.44 5.86 -0.60
C THR A 124 16.07 7.27 -1.03
N LEU A 125 16.23 7.61 -2.32
CA LEU A 125 16.04 8.96 -2.88
C LEU A 125 14.68 9.58 -2.53
N THR A 126 13.65 8.75 -2.49
CA THR A 126 12.24 9.15 -2.38
C THR A 126 11.64 8.95 -0.98
N ILE A 127 12.49 8.76 0.04
CA ILE A 127 12.04 8.62 1.43
C ILE A 127 11.84 10.01 2.07
N SER A 128 10.78 10.15 2.86
CA SER A 128 10.48 11.36 3.64
C SER A 128 10.33 12.64 2.82
N ASN A 129 9.64 12.54 1.68
CA ASN A 129 9.20 13.69 0.91
C ASN A 129 7.98 14.35 1.57
N GLU A 130 7.60 15.54 1.12
CA GLU A 130 6.51 16.33 1.69
C GLU A 130 5.68 16.95 0.55
N VAL A 131 4.37 17.07 0.70
CA VAL A 131 3.55 17.88 -0.21
C VAL A 131 3.79 19.36 0.10
N LYS A 132 4.35 20.09 -0.87
CA LYS A 132 4.72 21.50 -0.69
C LYS A 132 3.52 22.42 -0.85
N ASP A 133 2.70 22.15 -1.86
CA ASP A 133 1.51 22.94 -2.20
C ASP A 133 0.26 22.37 -1.48
N ASN A 134 -0.94 22.59 -2.01
CA ASN A 134 -2.18 21.99 -1.48
C ASN A 134 -2.48 20.60 -2.05
N GLU A 135 -2.01 20.36 -3.27
CA GLU A 135 -2.23 19.14 -4.04
C GLU A 135 -0.90 18.71 -4.66
N ALA A 136 -0.70 17.39 -4.74
CA ALA A 136 0.43 16.80 -5.45
C ALA A 136 -0.04 15.68 -6.38
N ILE A 137 0.72 15.50 -7.46
CA ILE A 137 0.49 14.47 -8.47
C ILE A 137 1.61 13.44 -8.37
N ILE A 138 1.21 12.19 -8.27
CA ILE A 138 2.08 11.03 -8.38
C ILE A 138 1.74 10.37 -9.72
N ARG A 139 2.72 10.19 -10.59
CA ARG A 139 2.54 9.41 -11.80
C ARG A 139 3.55 8.27 -11.83
N VAL A 140 3.02 7.06 -11.76
CA VAL A 140 3.79 5.83 -11.96
C VAL A 140 3.76 5.58 -13.46
N GLU A 141 4.87 5.90 -14.13
CA GLU A 141 5.00 5.78 -15.58
C GLU A 141 5.18 4.31 -16.00
N GLN A 142 5.89 3.54 -15.16
CA GLN A 142 6.15 2.13 -15.37
C GLN A 142 6.33 1.43 -14.01
N GLY A 143 5.86 0.18 -13.91
CA GLY A 143 6.06 -0.66 -12.73
C GLY A 143 5.09 -0.36 -11.58
N THR A 144 5.57 -0.53 -10.34
CA THR A 144 4.77 -0.36 -9.12
C THR A 144 5.61 0.27 -8.03
N VAL A 145 4.99 1.11 -7.19
CA VAL A 145 5.68 1.77 -6.08
C VAL A 145 4.83 1.73 -4.82
N LEU A 146 5.45 1.43 -3.68
CA LEU A 146 4.83 1.47 -2.36
C LEU A 146 4.84 2.89 -1.79
#